data_AF-A0A517QK73-F1
#
_entry.id   AF-A0A517QK73-F1
#
_cell.length_a   1.000
_cell.length_b   1.000
_cell.length_c   1.000
_cell.angle_alpha   90.00
_cell.angle_beta   90.00
_cell.angle_gamma   90.00
#
_symmetry.space_group_name_H-M   'P 1'
#
loop_
_entity.id
_entity.type
_entity.pdbx_description
1 polymer ?
#
loop_
_entity_poly.entity_id
_entity_poly.type
_entity_poly.pdbx_seq_one_letter_code
_entity_poly.pdbx_strand_id
1 'polypeptide(L)'
;MLVLTRKPGEAIHIGDDIFIKVSEISGNRVKLCIDAPKIMRILRAEVAEQIEQQQTNGAPVRDEKFRRRSQTDSHSNMSALA
;
A
#
# COMPACT_ATOMS: atom_id res chain seq x y z
N MET A 1 2.99 -19.17 -13.29
CA MET A 1 3.78 -17.93 -13.41
C MET A 1 3.67 -17.43 -14.85
N LEU A 2 3.31 -16.16 -15.06
CA LEU A 2 3.28 -15.51 -16.37
C LEU A 2 4.49 -14.55 -16.46
N VAL A 3 5.23 -14.57 -17.57
CA VAL A 3 6.45 -13.77 -17.74
C VAL A 3 6.24 -12.75 -18.86
N LEU A 4 6.43 -11.47 -18.54
CA LEU A 4 6.24 -10.35 -19.46
C LEU A 4 7.42 -9.37 -19.34
N THR A 5 7.94 -8.92 -20.47
CA THR A 5 8.99 -7.88 -20.52
C THR A 5 8.35 -6.54 -20.82
N ARG A 6 8.59 -5.54 -19.97
CA ARG A 6 8.08 -4.16 -20.12
C ARG A 6 9.21 -3.14 -20.15
N LYS A 7 9.09 -2.13 -21.00
CA LYS A 7 9.93 -0.93 -21.03
C LYS A 7 9.36 0.16 -20.09
N PRO A 8 10.17 1.16 -19.68
CA PRO A 8 9.64 2.33 -18.99
C PRO A 8 8.49 2.98 -19.76
N GLY A 9 7.40 3.30 -19.07
CA GLY A 9 6.17 3.82 -19.65
C GLY A 9 5.11 2.75 -19.96
N GLU A 10 5.50 1.48 -20.13
CA GLU A 10 4.57 0.40 -20.41
C GLU A 10 3.91 -0.14 -19.13
N ALA A 11 2.71 -0.70 -19.29
CA ALA A 11 1.89 -1.20 -18.19
C ALA A 11 1.39 -2.63 -18.43
N ILE A 12 0.96 -3.25 -17.34
CA ILE A 12 0.31 -4.56 -17.26
C ILE A 12 -0.99 -4.35 -16.50
N HIS A 13 -2.09 -4.82 -17.07
CA HIS A 13 -3.42 -4.78 -16.46
C HIS A 13 -3.75 -6.18 -15.94
N ILE A 14 -4.28 -6.27 -14.73
CA ILE A 14 -4.69 -7.54 -14.12
C ILE A 14 -6.16 -7.39 -13.71
N GLY A 15 -7.05 -8.07 -14.43
CA GLY A 15 -8.49 -7.81 -14.32
C GLY A 15 -8.82 -6.38 -14.71
N ASP A 16 -9.83 -5.81 -14.04
CA ASP A 16 -10.32 -4.46 -14.34
C ASP A 16 -9.76 -3.37 -13.40
N ASP A 17 -9.24 -3.77 -12.25
CA ASP A 17 -8.95 -2.84 -11.14
C ASP A 17 -7.46 -2.67 -10.82
N ILE A 18 -6.57 -3.51 -11.36
CA ILE A 18 -5.15 -3.51 -11.00
C ILE A 18 -4.29 -3.13 -12.21
N PHE A 19 -3.44 -2.12 -12.01
CA PHE A 19 -2.55 -1.59 -13.03
C PHE A 19 -1.12 -1.52 -12.49
N ILE A 20 -0.19 -2.18 -13.18
CA ILE A 20 1.23 -2.16 -12.85
C ILE A 20 1.97 -1.47 -13.98
N LYS A 21 2.65 -0.35 -13.69
CA LYS A 21 3.41 0.42 -14.68
C LYS A 21 4.88 0.46 -14.32
N VAL A 22 5.74 0.23 -15.31
CA VAL A 22 7.18 0.49 -15.15
C VAL A 22 7.39 1.99 -15.29
N SER A 23 7.67 2.69 -14.19
CA SER A 23 7.91 4.13 -14.22
C SER A 23 9.30 4.46 -14.73
N GLU A 24 10.30 3.72 -14.27
CA GLU A 24 11.71 4.04 -14.53
C GLU A 24 12.58 2.80 -14.29
N ILE A 25 13.68 2.70 -15.02
CA ILE A 25 14.73 1.72 -14.78
C ILE A 25 16.03 2.50 -14.56
N SER A 26 16.66 2.26 -13.41
CA SER A 26 17.89 2.93 -12.98
C SER A 26 18.89 1.87 -12.53
N GLY A 27 19.80 1.50 -13.43
CA GLY A 27 20.76 0.42 -13.22
C GLY A 27 20.06 -0.92 -12.99
N ASN A 28 20.22 -1.49 -11.78
CA ASN A 28 19.57 -2.73 -11.35
C ASN A 28 18.26 -2.50 -10.59
N ARG A 29 17.78 -1.26 -10.47
CA ARG A 29 16.54 -0.92 -9.77
C ARG A 29 15.45 -0.56 -10.77
N VAL A 30 14.26 -1.06 -10.50
CA VAL A 30 13.06 -0.75 -11.28
C VAL A 30 12.06 -0.05 -10.36
N LYS A 31 11.55 1.10 -10.80
CA LYS A 31 10.46 1.80 -10.13
C LYS A 31 9.14 1.31 -10.72
N LEU A 32 8.35 0.64 -9.91
CA LEU A 32 7.01 0.16 -10.27
C LEU A 32 5.96 1.06 -9.63
N CYS A 33 5.01 1.51 -10.44
CA CYS A 33 3.78 2.11 -9.96
C CYS A 33 2.71 1.01 -9.95
N ILE A 34 2.05 0.82 -8.83
CA ILE A 34 0.96 -0.13 -8.67
C ILE A 34 -0.27 0.68 -8.29
N ASP A 35 -1.29 0.65 -9.14
CA ASP A 35 -2.62 1.15 -8.84
C ASP A 35 -3.54 -0.04 -8.61
N ALA A 36 -4.23 -0.03 -7.47
CA ALA A 36 -5.15 -1.09 -7.10
C ALA A 36 -6.17 -0.55 -6.07
N PRO A 37 -7.32 -1.21 -5.90
CA PRO A 37 -8.32 -0.83 -4.92
C PRO A 37 -7.77 -0.87 -3.49
N LYS A 38 -8.24 0.04 -2.64
CA LYS A 38 -7.83 0.14 -1.23
C LYS A 38 -8.12 -1.10 -0.39
N ILE A 39 -9.08 -1.92 -0.82
CA ILE A 39 -9.41 -3.20 -0.16
C ILE A 39 -8.30 -4.24 -0.35
N MET A 40 -7.48 -4.09 -1.40
CA MET A 40 -6.36 -4.97 -1.67
C MET A 40 -5.09 -4.44 -1.00
N ARG A 41 -4.48 -5.26 -0.15
CA ARG A 41 -3.22 -4.93 0.50
C ARG A 41 -2.06 -5.16 -0.48
N ILE A 42 -1.22 -4.14 -0.67
CA ILE A 42 0.02 -4.24 -1.43
C ILE A 42 1.19 -4.14 -0.45
N LEU A 43 2.03 -5.18 -0.42
CA LEU A 43 3.23 -5.24 0.41
C LEU A 43 4.44 -5.62 -0.45
N ARG A 44 5.62 -5.22 0.01
CA ARG A 44 6.87 -5.77 -0.52
C ARG A 44 7.05 -7.19 0.04
N ALA A 45 7.59 -8.09 -0.76
CA ALA A 45 7.69 -9.51 -0.41
C ALA A 45 8.42 -9.72 0.94
N GLU A 46 9.53 -9.01 1.14
CA GLU A 46 10.31 -9.09 2.38
C GLU A 46 9.52 -8.65 3.62
N VAL A 47 8.54 -7.76 3.46
CA VAL A 47 7.66 -7.31 4.55
C VAL A 47 6.55 -8.32 4.80
N ALA A 48 6.00 -8.93 3.74
CA ALA A 48 4.96 -9.95 3.85
C ALA A 48 5.48 -11.18 4.60
N GLU A 49 6.67 -11.67 4.24
CA GLU A 49 7.33 -12.81 4.91
C GLU A 49 7.54 -12.56 6.42
N GLN A 50 7.92 -11.34 6.80
CA GLN A 50 8.09 -10.96 8.20
C GLN A 50 6.76 -10.99 8.98
N ILE A 51 5.66 -10.53 8.37
CA ILE A 51 4.34 -10.54 8.99
C ILE A 51 3.85 -11.97 9.17
N GLU A 52 4.00 -12.82 8.14
CA GLU A 52 3.63 -14.22 8.20
C GLU A 52 4.38 -14.96 9.32
N GLN A 53 5.69 -14.73 9.45
CA GLN A 53 6.51 -15.31 10.53
C GLN A 53 6.07 -14.85 11.94
N GLN A 54 5.64 -13.59 12.08
CA GLN A 54 5.13 -13.08 13.35
C GLN A 54 3.77 -13.68 13.71
N GLN A 55 2.91 -13.89 12.71
CA GLN A 55 1.60 -14.53 12.89
C GLN A 55 1.73 -16.02 13.22
N THR A 56 2.65 -16.75 12.60
CA THR A 56 2.91 -18.16 12.91
C THR A 56 3.47 -18.35 14.33
N ASN A 57 4.21 -17.36 14.85
CA ASN A 57 4.79 -17.41 16.20
C ASN A 57 3.85 -16.85 17.28
N GLY A 58 2.56 -16.64 16.98
CA GLY A 58 1.51 -16.35 17.96
C GLY A 58 1.49 -14.91 18.49
N ALA A 59 2.24 -13.98 17.90
CA ALA A 59 2.17 -12.56 18.25
C ALA A 59 1.11 -11.87 17.37
N PRO A 60 -0.01 -11.35 17.92
CA PRO A 60 -0.96 -10.61 17.12
C PRO A 60 -0.33 -9.29 16.67
N VAL A 61 -0.14 -9.14 15.36
CA VAL A 61 0.28 -7.88 14.74
C VAL A 61 -0.85 -6.86 14.92
N ARG A 62 -0.77 -6.06 15.99
CA ARG A 62 -1.68 -4.93 16.24
C ARG A 62 -1.27 -3.77 15.35
N ASP A 63 -1.89 -3.64 14.18
CA ASP A 63 -1.75 -2.45 13.35
C ASP A 63 -2.47 -1.26 14.00
N GLU A 64 -1.80 -0.61 14.95
CA GLU A 64 -2.33 0.51 15.74
C GLU A 64 -2.39 1.83 14.93
N LYS A 65 -1.74 1.88 13.75
CA LYS A 65 -1.52 3.13 13.01
C LYS A 65 -2.73 3.62 12.19
N PHE A 66 -3.82 2.87 12.09
CA PHE A 66 -5.03 3.34 11.40
C PHE A 66 -6.00 4.11 12.31
N ARG A 67 -5.88 3.99 13.64
CA ARG A 67 -6.87 4.56 14.58
C ARG A 67 -6.69 6.05 14.91
N ARG A 68 -5.57 6.67 14.50
CA ARG A 68 -5.24 8.06 14.90
C ARG A 68 -5.76 9.16 13.97
N ARG A 69 -6.47 8.85 12.88
CA ARG A 69 -7.03 9.88 11.97
C ARG A 69 -8.48 10.27 12.22
N SER A 70 -9.21 9.61 13.11
CA SER A 70 -10.63 9.88 13.37
C SER A 70 -10.90 10.63 14.68
N GLN A 71 -9.88 11.21 15.34
CA GLN A 71 -10.07 11.88 16.66
C GLN A 71 -9.55 13.32 16.79
N THR A 72 -9.20 14.03 15.70
CA THR A 72 -8.78 15.44 15.81
C THR A 72 -9.63 16.48 15.09
N ASP A 73 -10.72 16.11 14.40
CA ASP A 73 -11.63 17.09 13.77
C ASP A 73 -12.84 17.42 14.66
N SER A 74 -12.63 17.69 15.95
CA SER A 74 -13.75 18.01 16.86
C SER A 74 -13.42 19.03 17.94
N HIS A 75 -12.45 19.93 17.76
CA HIS A 75 -12.30 21.11 18.64
C HIS A 75 -11.79 22.31 17.85
N SER A 76 -12.71 23.14 17.36
CA SER A 76 -12.62 24.62 17.38
C SER A 76 -13.74 25.26 16.57
N ASN A 77 -14.88 25.53 17.22
CA ASN A 77 -15.59 26.82 17.20
C ASN A 77 -16.97 26.66 17.84
N MET A 78 -17.04 26.90 19.15
CA MET A 78 -18.24 27.52 19.73
C MET A 78 -17.76 28.82 20.37
N SER A 79 -17.93 29.86 19.57
CA SER A 79 -17.80 31.26 19.89
C SER A 79 -18.52 31.61 21.20
N ALA A 80 -17.79 32.29 22.08
CA ALA A 80 -18.36 33.13 23.10
C ALA A 80 -19.30 34.17 22.45
N LEU A 81 -20.58 34.18 22.83
CA LEU A 81 -21.43 35.37 22.95
C LEU A 81 -22.83 34.95 23.44
N ALA A 82 -23.17 35.37 24.67
CA ALA A 82 -24.49 35.75 25.21
C ALA A 82 -24.47 35.59 26.73
#